data_AF-A0A367WX23-F1
#
_entry.id   AF-A0A367WX23-F1
#
_cell.length_a   1.000
_cell.length_b   1.000
_cell.length_c   1.000
_cell.angle_alpha   90.00
_cell.angle_beta   90.00
_cell.angle_gamma   90.00
#
_symmetry.space_group_name_H-M   'P 1'
#
loop_
_entity.id
_entity.type
_entity.pdbx_description
1 polymer ?
#
loop_
_entity_poly.entity_id
_entity_poly.type
_entity_poly.pdbx_seq_one_letter_code
_entity_poly.pdbx_strand_id
1 'polypeptide(L)'
;MLATLGTVSAQTERAVYVLQADGLACPFCAYGIEKQLGRIDGVATVSTDIESGTVTVTMSPGASLTEKQAKEAVDRAGFTLRGFKWKTD
;
A
#
# COMPACT_ATOMS: atom_id res chain seq x y z
N MET A 1 -40.71 16.28 13.12
CA MET A 1 -40.81 14.85 13.44
C MET A 1 -39.69 14.13 12.69
N LEU A 2 -38.77 13.55 13.47
CA LEU A 2 -37.89 12.40 13.21
C LEU A 2 -36.84 12.44 12.07
N ALA A 3 -35.61 12.22 12.55
CA ALA A 3 -34.34 11.95 11.88
C ALA A 3 -34.39 10.88 10.78
N THR A 4 -33.43 10.95 9.84
CA THR A 4 -32.58 9.80 9.51
C THR A 4 -31.37 10.21 8.67
N LEU A 5 -30.20 9.77 9.16
CA LEU A 5 -29.00 9.39 8.43
C LEU A 5 -28.12 10.54 7.92
N GLY A 6 -27.34 11.09 8.85
CA GLY A 6 -25.94 11.32 8.53
C GLY A 6 -25.35 10.00 8.05
N THR A 7 -25.14 9.86 6.75
CA THR A 7 -24.08 8.98 6.25
C THR A 7 -22.80 9.57 6.78
N VAL A 8 -22.37 9.06 7.94
CA VAL A 8 -20.97 9.09 8.32
C VAL A 8 -20.29 8.32 7.20
N SER A 9 -19.86 9.04 6.17
CA SER A 9 -18.85 8.50 5.27
C SER A 9 -17.67 8.33 6.19
N ALA A 10 -17.49 7.11 6.68
CA ALA A 10 -16.24 6.64 7.22
C ALA A 10 -15.21 6.70 6.09
N GLN A 11 -14.85 7.92 5.69
CA GLN A 11 -13.54 8.23 5.16
C GLN A 11 -12.62 8.13 6.36
N THR A 12 -12.49 6.90 6.85
CA THR A 12 -11.26 6.42 7.43
C THR A 12 -10.19 6.90 6.46
N GLU A 13 -9.46 7.94 6.85
CA GLU A 13 -8.35 8.52 6.08
C GLU A 13 -7.32 7.39 5.91
N ARG A 14 -7.47 6.61 4.84
CA ARG A 14 -6.57 5.50 4.54
C ARG A 14 -5.38 6.12 3.85
N ALA A 15 -4.23 6.07 4.51
CA ALA A 15 -2.99 6.48 3.86
C ALA A 15 -2.70 5.49 2.71
N VAL A 16 -2.61 6.00 1.48
CA VAL A 16 -2.30 5.19 0.30
C VAL A 16 -0.87 5.49 -0.14
N TYR A 17 -0.06 4.44 -0.22
CA TYR A 17 1.34 4.51 -0.59
C TYR A 17 1.55 3.83 -1.94
N VAL A 18 2.11 4.56 -2.89
CA VAL A 18 2.45 4.10 -4.22
C VAL A 18 3.96 3.97 -4.29
N LEU A 19 4.41 2.72 -4.34
CA LEU A 19 5.80 2.31 -4.36
C LEU A 19 6.16 1.92 -5.78
N GLN A 20 7.26 2.44 -6.30
CA GLN A 20 7.78 2.04 -7.60
C GLN A 20 9.02 1.18 -7.36
N ALA A 21 9.01 -0.05 -7.86
CA ALA A 21 10.11 -0.97 -7.65
C ALA A 21 10.62 -1.54 -8.98
N ASP A 22 11.94 -1.66 -9.08
CA ASP A 22 12.59 -2.27 -10.23
C ASP A 22 12.56 -3.79 -10.11
N GLY A 23 12.37 -4.50 -11.22
CA GLY A 23 12.31 -5.97 -11.25
C GLY A 23 10.91 -6.58 -11.03
N LEU A 24 9.84 -5.78 -11.00
CA LEU A 24 8.44 -6.24 -11.00
C LEU A 24 7.97 -6.76 -12.38
N ALA A 25 8.82 -7.48 -13.10
CA ALA A 25 8.55 -7.94 -14.47
C ALA A 25 7.94 -9.36 -14.53
N CYS A 26 7.71 -10.00 -13.38
CA CYS A 26 7.20 -11.38 -13.31
C CYS A 26 5.98 -11.48 -12.37
N PRO A 27 4.91 -12.20 -12.76
CA PRO A 27 3.73 -12.38 -11.90
C PRO A 27 4.04 -13.05 -10.56
N PHE A 28 5.02 -13.94 -10.52
CA PHE A 28 5.46 -14.56 -9.27
C PHE A 28 6.14 -13.55 -8.32
N CYS A 29 6.88 -12.60 -8.88
CA CYS A 29 7.55 -11.54 -8.13
C CYS A 29 6.55 -10.58 -7.50
N ALA A 30 5.52 -10.17 -8.25
CA ALA A 30 4.43 -9.32 -7.77
C ALA A 30 3.66 -9.97 -6.62
N TYR A 31 3.30 -11.25 -6.78
CA TYR A 31 2.59 -11.97 -5.73
C TYR A 31 3.42 -12.12 -4.44
N GLY A 32 4.74 -12.32 -4.58
CA GLY A 32 5.68 -12.39 -3.47
C GLY A 32 5.73 -11.08 -2.67
N ILE A 33 5.83 -9.94 -3.37
CA ILE A 33 5.90 -8.62 -2.71
C ILE A 33 4.56 -8.26 -2.06
N GLU A 34 3.43 -8.56 -2.69
CA GLU A 34 2.09 -8.35 -2.12
C GLU A 34 1.93 -9.08 -0.80
N LYS A 35 2.34 -10.35 -0.74
CA LYS A 35 2.27 -11.12 0.51
C LYS A 35 3.19 -10.57 1.59
N GLN A 36 4.37 -10.06 1.24
CA GLN A 36 5.29 -9.49 2.23
C GLN A 36 4.80 -8.14 2.74
N LEU A 37 4.32 -7.28 1.85
CA LEU A 37 3.74 -5.98 2.20
C LEU A 37 2.45 -6.16 3.00
N GLY A 38 1.58 -7.11 2.63
CA GLY A 38 0.35 -7.43 3.34
C GLY A 38 0.56 -8.01 4.74
N ARG A 39 1.78 -8.42 5.09
CA ARG A 39 2.15 -8.83 6.45
C ARG A 39 2.56 -7.67 7.35
N ILE A 40 2.71 -6.46 6.81
CA ILE A 40 3.01 -5.28 7.61
C ILE A 40 1.79 -4.92 8.44
N ASP A 41 2.01 -4.74 9.74
CA ASP A 41 0.98 -4.29 10.66
C ASP A 41 0.41 -2.93 10.22
N GLY A 42 -0.91 -2.88 10.08
CA GLY A 42 -1.62 -1.71 9.56
C GLY A 42 -1.87 -1.70 8.06
N VAL A 43 -1.42 -2.69 7.28
CA VAL A 43 -1.84 -2.81 5.86
C VAL A 43 -3.27 -3.32 5.77
N ALA A 44 -4.12 -2.57 5.09
CA ALA A 44 -5.48 -2.98 4.77
C ALA A 44 -5.51 -3.79 3.47
N THR A 45 -4.88 -3.27 2.41
CA THR A 45 -4.88 -3.87 1.08
C THR A 45 -3.55 -3.59 0.37
N VAL A 46 -3.08 -4.54 -0.44
CA VAL A 46 -1.96 -4.33 -1.37
C VAL A 46 -2.44 -4.69 -2.77
N SER A 47 -2.04 -3.88 -3.75
CA SER A 47 -2.31 -4.10 -5.16
C SER A 47 -1.04 -3.84 -5.95
N THR A 48 -0.54 -4.83 -6.65
CA THR A 48 0.58 -4.65 -7.60
C THR A 48 0.07 -4.41 -9.00
N ASP A 49 0.80 -3.57 -9.71
CA ASP A 49 0.64 -3.32 -11.13
C ASP A 49 1.96 -3.68 -11.83
N ILE A 50 1.98 -4.83 -12.49
CA ILE A 50 3.15 -5.37 -13.21
C ILE A 50 3.37 -4.58 -14.50
N GLU A 51 2.30 -4.14 -15.16
CA GLU A 51 2.35 -3.39 -16.41
C GLU A 51 3.05 -2.04 -16.25
N SER A 52 2.79 -1.35 -15.14
CA SER A 52 3.40 -0.06 -14.77
C SER A 52 4.58 -0.20 -13.79
N GLY A 53 4.87 -1.41 -13.29
CA GLY A 53 5.94 -1.66 -12.32
C GLY A 53 5.74 -0.93 -10.98
N THR A 54 4.48 -0.81 -10.55
CA THR A 54 4.09 0.00 -9.40
C THR A 54 3.30 -0.82 -8.39
N VAL A 55 3.50 -0.60 -7.10
CA VAL A 55 2.81 -1.29 -5.99
C VAL A 55 2.05 -0.28 -5.17
N THR A 56 0.75 -0.45 -5.06
CA THR A 56 -0.12 0.39 -4.25
C THR A 56 -0.42 -0.34 -2.94
N VAL A 57 -0.12 0.29 -1.81
CA VAL A 57 -0.35 -0.20 -0.46
C VAL A 57 -1.35 0.73 0.20
N THR A 58 -2.51 0.21 0.55
CA THR A 58 -3.55 0.91 1.32
C THR A 58 -3.40 0.54 2.79
N MET A 59 -3.23 1.54 3.63
CA MET A 59 -3.16 1.35 5.07
C MET A 59 -4.55 1.44 5.73
N SER A 60 -4.63 0.86 6.91
CA SER A 60 -5.76 0.93 7.82
C SER A 60 -5.89 2.34 8.42
N PRO A 61 -7.10 2.75 8.84
CA PRO A 61 -7.30 4.03 9.52
C PRO A 61 -6.39 4.15 10.74
N GLY A 62 -5.62 5.24 10.82
CA GLY A 62 -4.69 5.48 11.93
C GLY A 62 -3.37 4.72 11.82
N ALA A 63 -3.16 3.93 10.76
CA ALA A 63 -1.87 3.34 10.43
C ALA A 63 -1.17 4.18 9.34
N SER A 64 0.13 4.41 9.53
CA SER A 64 0.97 5.16 8.61
C SER A 64 2.18 4.33 8.23
N LEU A 65 2.52 4.32 6.94
CA LEU A 65 3.73 3.68 6.45
C LEU A 65 4.83 4.73 6.31
N THR A 66 5.93 4.55 7.03
CA THR A 66 7.11 5.40 6.84
C THR A 66 7.92 4.91 5.64
N GLU A 67 8.57 5.82 4.91
CA GLU A 67 9.47 5.46 3.79
C GLU A 67 10.51 4.40 4.20
N LYS A 68 11.05 4.49 5.42
CA LYS A 68 11.97 3.49 5.96
C LYS A 68 11.34 2.09 6.04
N GLN A 69 10.12 1.97 6.59
CA GLN A 69 9.41 0.69 6.69
C GLN A 69 9.06 0.13 5.31
N ALA A 70 8.63 1.01 4.39
CA ALA A 70 8.36 0.64 3.02
C ALA A 70 9.64 0.11 2.33
N LYS A 71 10.76 0.82 2.48
CA LYS A 71 12.05 0.42 1.94
C LYS A 71 12.51 -0.93 2.52
N GLU A 72 12.45 -1.10 3.84
CA GLU A 72 12.81 -2.37 4.49
C GLU A 72 11.91 -3.52 4.02
N ALA A 73 10.61 -3.30 3.82
CA ALA A 73 9.72 -4.32 3.33
C ALA A 73 10.00 -4.71 1.87
N VAL A 74 10.26 -3.72 1.02
CA VAL A 74 10.60 -3.91 -0.40
C VAL A 74 11.97 -4.60 -0.52
N ASP A 75 12.95 -4.22 0.30
CA ASP A 75 14.28 -4.84 0.37
C ASP A 75 14.21 -6.29 0.87
N ARG A 76 13.41 -6.57 1.91
CA ARG A 76 13.14 -7.94 2.38
C ARG A 76 12.44 -8.80 1.34
N ALA A 77 11.65 -8.20 0.46
CA ALA A 77 11.03 -8.89 -0.67
C ALA A 77 12.01 -9.12 -1.82
N GLY A 78 13.23 -8.57 -1.76
CA GLY A 78 14.27 -8.72 -2.78
C GLY A 78 14.16 -7.70 -3.92
N PHE A 79 13.42 -6.61 -3.74
CA PHE A 79 13.24 -5.56 -4.74
C PHE A 79 13.93 -4.27 -4.32
N THR A 80 14.22 -3.42 -5.31
CA THR A 80 14.78 -2.09 -5.07
C THR A 80 13.70 -1.03 -5.22
N LEU A 81 13.41 -0.30 -4.13
CA LEU A 81 12.51 0.84 -4.15
C LEU A 81 13.14 1.99 -4.98
N ARG A 82 12.53 2.31 -6.11
CA ARG A 82 12.92 3.41 -7.02
C ARG A 82 12.16 4.69 -6.71
N GLY A 83 10.92 4.58 -6.26
CA GLY A 83 10.07 5.72 -5.96
C GLY A 83 9.13 5.44 -4.79
N PHE A 84 9.01 6.42 -3.90
CA PHE A 84 8.04 6.41 -2.80
C PHE A 84 7.13 7.61 -2.97
N LYS A 85 5.85 7.37 -3.25
CA LYS A 85 4.81 8.40 -3.27
C LYS A 85 3.75 8.04 -2.26
N TRP A 86 3.31 9.01 -1.47
CA TRP A 86 2.17 8.85 -0.58
C TRP A 86 1.10 9.84 -0.98
N LYS A 87 -0.15 9.39 -0.94
CA LYS A 87 -1.33 10.24 -1.05
C LYS A 87 -2.08 10.11 0.26
N THR A 88 -2.32 11.26 0.88
CA THR A 88 -3.35 11.40 1.91
C THR A 88 -4.53 12.01 1.18
N ASP A 89 -5.65 11.29 1.19
CA ASP A 89 -6.94 11.83 0.78
C ASP A 89 -7.51 12.66 1.93
#